data_AF-A0ABD1D2F4-F1
#
_entry.id   AF-A0ABD1D2F4-F1
#
_cell.length_a   1.000
_cell.length_b   1.000
_cell.length_c   1.000
_cell.angle_alpha   90.00
_cell.angle_beta   90.00
_cell.angle_gamma   90.00
#
_symmetry.space_group_name_H-M   'P 1'
#
loop_
_entity.id
_entity.type
_entity.pdbx_description
1 polymer ?
#
loop_
_entity_poly.entity_id
_entity_poly.type
_entity_poly.pdbx_seq_one_letter_code
_entity_poly.pdbx_strand_id
1 'polypeptide(L)'
;MDKKDQKAANIKQSIQQHGNPKDKEVRAEASHLKRAILEIIASGVASTTEDLERFVNCTLFSCEKQRPFRFDIESLNQGSSLRQKHRHHGQPASSEEDPEAESDPISACVRFLLKYEFIRLQQHSTTGESLLVATQLGGACLAASMAPRDGFLLFSELQKARNCFVLETELHAIYLVTPYSVAYQWQNIDFLAYLERFEGLPEAMKRVGELVGIREAFLVKALRASAKAAEDHQAMQVGCSS
;
A
#
# COMPACT_ATOMS: atom_id res chain seq x y z
N MET A 1 6.77 13.31 -36.66
CA MET A 1 6.48 12.59 -35.41
C MET A 1 5.07 12.05 -35.51
N ASP A 2 4.99 10.75 -35.78
CA ASP A 2 3.83 10.10 -36.34
C ASP A 2 2.73 9.86 -35.29
N LYS A 3 1.48 10.15 -35.68
CA LYS A 3 0.28 9.93 -34.85
C LYS A 3 0.10 8.45 -34.44
N LYS A 4 0.80 7.51 -35.07
CA LYS A 4 0.82 6.09 -34.71
C LYS A 4 1.66 5.80 -33.46
N ASP A 5 2.78 6.51 -33.26
CA ASP A 5 3.67 6.29 -32.12
C ASP A 5 3.07 6.85 -30.81
N GLN A 6 2.31 7.95 -30.92
CA GLN A 6 1.59 8.53 -29.79
C GLN A 6 0.44 7.64 -29.29
N LYS A 7 -0.20 6.87 -30.20
CA LYS A 7 -1.29 5.95 -29.85
C LYS A 7 -0.76 4.70 -29.12
N ALA A 8 0.41 4.20 -29.53
CA ALA A 8 1.10 3.11 -28.84
C ALA A 8 1.63 3.53 -27.44
N ALA A 9 2.12 4.76 -27.28
CA ALA A 9 2.55 5.29 -25.99
C ALA A 9 1.38 5.43 -24.98
N ASN A 10 0.20 5.85 -25.45
CA ASN A 10 -0.98 6.01 -24.60
C ASN A 10 -1.62 4.65 -24.20
N ILE A 11 -1.55 3.63 -25.06
CA ILE A 11 -2.03 2.27 -24.72
C ILE A 11 -1.13 1.62 -23.66
N LYS A 12 0.20 1.78 -23.76
CA LYS A 12 1.14 1.31 -22.73
C LYS A 12 0.91 2.02 -21.38
N GLN A 13 0.59 3.32 -21.38
CA GLN A 13 0.25 4.06 -20.16
C GLN A 13 -1.11 3.66 -19.55
N SER A 14 -2.12 3.31 -20.37
CA SER A 14 -3.41 2.81 -19.84
C SER A 14 -3.34 1.39 -19.27
N ILE A 15 -2.47 0.53 -19.80
CA ILE A 15 -2.21 -0.81 -19.24
C ILE A 15 -1.51 -0.72 -17.87
N GLN A 16 -0.70 0.32 -17.63
CA GLN A 16 -0.07 0.57 -16.33
C GLN A 16 -1.04 1.10 -15.25
N GLN A 17 -2.23 1.62 -15.64
CA GLN A 17 -3.20 2.21 -14.70
C GLN A 17 -4.34 1.26 -14.32
N HIS A 18 -4.62 0.24 -15.15
CA HIS A 18 -5.44 -0.91 -14.75
C HIS A 18 -4.52 -2.06 -14.37
N GLY A 19 -3.96 -2.00 -13.15
CA GLY A 19 -3.13 -3.09 -12.61
C GLY A 19 -3.83 -4.43 -12.78
N ASN A 20 -3.07 -5.43 -13.27
CA ASN A 20 -3.54 -6.78 -13.55
C ASN A 20 -4.30 -7.30 -12.33
N PRO A 21 -5.42 -8.05 -12.46
CA PRO A 21 -6.07 -8.70 -11.32
C PRO A 21 -5.05 -9.46 -10.43
N LYS A 22 -4.03 -10.07 -11.04
CA LYS A 22 -2.91 -10.69 -10.32
C LYS A 22 -2.10 -9.69 -9.47
N ASP A 23 -1.87 -8.47 -9.94
CA ASP A 23 -1.14 -7.44 -9.19
C ASP A 23 -1.97 -6.90 -8.02
N LYS A 24 -3.30 -6.84 -8.16
CA LYS A 24 -4.22 -6.46 -7.07
C LYS A 24 -4.28 -7.55 -6.00
N GLU A 25 -4.31 -8.81 -6.41
CA GLU A 25 -4.32 -9.99 -5.53
C GLU A 25 -3.00 -10.12 -4.76
N VAL A 26 -1.85 -10.02 -5.44
CA VAL A 26 -0.52 -10.00 -4.82
C VAL A 26 -0.36 -8.81 -3.85
N ARG A 27 -0.94 -7.64 -4.18
CA ARG A 27 -0.94 -6.48 -3.28
C ARG A 27 -1.84 -6.66 -2.06
N ALA A 28 -2.93 -7.43 -2.19
CA ALA A 28 -3.83 -7.79 -1.10
C ALA A 28 -3.25 -8.90 -0.21
N GLU A 29 -2.60 -9.91 -0.79
CA GLU A 29 -1.84 -10.95 -0.08
C GLU A 29 -0.72 -10.35 0.77
N ALA A 30 0.02 -9.39 0.21
CA ALA A 30 1.02 -8.63 0.96
C ALA A 30 0.41 -7.79 2.10
N SER A 31 -0.89 -7.49 2.07
CA SER A 31 -1.59 -6.78 3.16
C SER A 31 -1.93 -7.71 4.32
N HIS A 32 -2.50 -8.90 4.02
CA HIS A 32 -2.81 -9.90 5.02
C HIS A 32 -1.56 -10.42 5.72
N LEU A 33 -0.47 -10.64 4.97
CA LEU A 33 0.79 -11.10 5.53
C LEU A 33 1.42 -10.06 6.48
N LYS A 34 1.39 -8.76 6.12
CA LYS A 34 1.83 -7.68 7.02
C LYS A 34 1.06 -7.67 8.33
N ARG A 35 -0.26 -7.88 8.25
CA ARG A 35 -1.12 -7.96 9.44
C ARG A 35 -0.75 -9.16 10.30
N ALA A 36 -0.68 -10.35 9.71
CA ALA A 36 -0.34 -11.57 10.45
C ALA A 36 1.03 -11.47 11.15
N ILE A 37 2.04 -10.95 10.46
CA ILE A 37 3.38 -10.74 11.05
C ILE A 37 3.33 -9.69 12.16
N LEU A 38 2.60 -8.59 11.99
CA LEU A 38 2.44 -7.62 13.08
C LEU A 38 1.72 -8.23 14.28
N GLU A 39 0.68 -9.04 14.07
CA GLU A 39 -0.12 -9.64 15.14
C GLU A 39 0.71 -10.59 16.00
N ILE A 40 1.51 -11.48 15.42
CA ILE A 40 2.34 -12.41 16.18
C ILE A 40 3.45 -11.69 16.97
N ILE A 41 3.99 -10.59 16.43
CA ILE A 41 5.02 -9.80 17.12
C ILE A 41 4.40 -8.96 18.23
N ALA A 42 3.30 -8.26 17.94
CA ALA A 42 2.63 -7.37 18.89
C ALA A 42 1.92 -8.11 20.02
N SER A 43 1.51 -9.36 19.80
CA SER A 43 0.99 -10.25 20.87
C SER A 43 2.08 -10.92 21.70
N GLY A 44 3.35 -10.83 21.28
CA GLY A 44 4.48 -11.48 21.95
C GLY A 44 4.65 -12.97 21.63
N VAL A 45 3.87 -13.52 20.69
CA VAL A 45 3.99 -14.93 20.24
C VAL A 45 5.30 -15.17 19.49
N ALA A 46 5.76 -14.19 18.72
CA ALA A 46 7.04 -14.24 18.02
C ALA A 46 7.89 -13.01 18.36
N SER A 47 9.02 -13.22 19.04
CA SER A 47 9.92 -12.14 19.44
C SER A 47 11.31 -12.26 18.80
N THR A 48 11.69 -13.44 18.34
CA THR A 48 12.98 -13.69 17.68
C THR A 48 12.80 -13.95 16.17
N THR A 49 13.90 -13.92 15.42
CA THR A 49 13.91 -14.33 14.02
C THR A 49 13.51 -15.80 13.86
N GLU A 50 13.93 -16.66 14.79
CA GLU A 50 13.61 -18.08 14.78
C GLU A 50 12.11 -18.31 14.98
N ASP A 51 11.46 -17.56 15.88
CA ASP A 51 10.00 -17.66 16.07
C ASP A 51 9.25 -17.23 14.81
N LEU A 52 9.72 -16.18 14.15
CA LEU A 52 9.15 -15.72 12.88
C LEU A 52 9.32 -16.77 11.78
N GLU A 53 10.50 -17.38 11.66
CA GLU A 53 10.75 -18.48 10.73
C GLU A 53 9.82 -19.67 10.99
N ARG A 54 9.69 -20.11 12.25
CA ARG A 54 8.79 -21.21 12.64
C ARG A 54 7.35 -20.90 12.26
N PHE A 55 6.85 -19.71 12.60
CA PHE A 55 5.49 -19.30 12.26
C PHE A 55 5.27 -19.37 10.74
N VAL A 56 6.14 -18.71 9.98
CA VAL A 56 6.03 -18.63 8.52
C VAL A 56 6.09 -20.01 7.88
N ASN A 57 7.04 -20.86 8.27
CA ASN A 57 7.21 -22.20 7.72
C ASN A 57 6.01 -23.13 7.98
N CYS A 58 5.17 -22.82 8.96
CA CYS A 58 3.93 -23.55 9.25
C CYS A 58 2.69 -22.97 8.55
N THR A 59 2.81 -21.85 7.81
CA THR A 59 1.68 -21.27 7.06
C THR A 59 1.47 -21.98 5.71
N LEU A 60 0.23 -21.95 5.20
CA LEU A 60 -0.11 -22.44 3.85
C LEU A 60 0.79 -21.82 2.77
N PHE A 61 1.16 -20.55 2.93
CA PHE A 61 2.06 -19.82 2.04
C PHE A 61 3.44 -20.52 1.88
N SER A 62 3.95 -21.15 2.94
CA SER A 62 5.23 -21.86 2.89
C SER A 62 5.11 -23.29 2.34
N CYS A 63 3.94 -23.92 2.41
CA CYS A 63 3.71 -25.24 1.81
C CYS A 63 3.86 -25.23 0.28
N GLU A 64 3.57 -24.10 -0.36
CA GLU A 64 3.73 -23.93 -1.81
C GLU A 64 5.21 -23.71 -2.19
N LYS A 65 6.04 -23.24 -1.27
CA LYS A 65 7.47 -23.01 -1.51
C LYS A 65 8.28 -24.29 -1.33
N GLN A 66 9.16 -24.58 -2.29
CA GLN A 66 10.04 -25.76 -2.25
C GLN A 66 11.18 -25.65 -1.22
N ARG A 67 11.31 -24.52 -0.51
CA ARG A 67 12.38 -24.28 0.46
C ARG A 67 11.86 -23.57 1.71
N PRO A 68 12.36 -23.95 2.90
CA PRO A 68 12.00 -23.27 4.14
C PRO A 68 12.50 -21.82 4.09
N PHE A 69 11.66 -20.91 4.58
CA PHE A 69 12.03 -19.53 4.78
C PHE A 69 13.09 -19.42 5.88
N ARG A 70 14.12 -18.63 5.61
CA ARG A 70 15.12 -18.20 6.59
C ARG A 70 15.19 -16.68 6.58
N PHE A 71 15.21 -16.11 7.77
CA PHE A 71 15.22 -14.69 8.01
C PHE A 71 16.48 -14.29 8.75
N ASP A 72 17.32 -13.52 8.06
CA ASP A 72 18.49 -12.91 8.66
C ASP A 72 18.24 -11.42 8.87
N ILE A 73 18.48 -10.92 10.08
CA ILE A 73 18.39 -9.49 10.39
C ILE A 73 19.40 -8.69 9.55
N GLU A 74 20.55 -9.25 9.20
CA GLU A 74 21.54 -8.57 8.37
C GLU A 74 21.02 -8.26 6.96
N SER A 75 20.09 -9.08 6.45
CA SER A 75 19.43 -8.87 5.16
C SER A 75 18.51 -7.64 5.13
N LEU A 76 18.20 -7.04 6.29
CA LEU A 76 17.46 -5.79 6.40
C LEU A 76 18.35 -4.55 6.20
N ASN A 77 19.67 -4.67 6.43
CA ASN A 77 20.62 -3.56 6.33
C ASN A 77 21.08 -3.28 4.89
N GLN A 78 20.83 -4.20 3.95
CA GLN A 78 21.16 -4.01 2.53
C GLN A 78 20.11 -3.12 1.84
N GLY A 79 20.02 -1.86 2.27
CA GLY A 79 19.72 -0.77 1.37
C GLY A 79 21.04 -0.24 0.83
N SER A 80 21.27 -0.37 -0.49
CA SER A 80 22.44 0.12 -1.24
C SER A 80 23.80 -0.56 -0.97
N SER A 81 24.08 -1.65 -1.70
CA SER A 81 25.40 -1.93 -2.32
C SER A 81 25.44 -3.38 -2.82
N LEU A 82 25.03 -3.59 -4.08
CA LEU A 82 25.27 -4.83 -4.80
C LEU A 82 26.77 -5.05 -4.96
N ARG A 83 27.35 -5.96 -4.18
CA ARG A 83 28.60 -6.65 -4.54
C ARG A 83 28.39 -8.14 -4.39
N GLN A 84 27.80 -8.76 -5.41
CA GLN A 84 27.83 -10.20 -5.54
C GLN A 84 29.13 -10.62 -6.22
N LYS A 85 30.01 -11.22 -5.43
CA LYS A 85 31.21 -11.91 -5.93
C LYS A 85 30.78 -13.29 -6.43
N HIS A 86 31.22 -13.61 -7.64
CA HIS A 86 31.31 -14.93 -8.29
C HIS A 86 30.01 -15.69 -8.64
N ARG A 87 29.65 -15.62 -9.93
CA ARG A 87 29.44 -16.84 -10.72
C ARG A 87 30.38 -16.86 -11.91
N HIS A 88 30.98 -18.03 -12.12
CA HIS A 88 31.89 -18.37 -13.19
C HIS A 88 31.08 -18.64 -14.48
N HIS A 89 31.58 -18.07 -15.59
CA HIS A 89 31.47 -18.52 -16.99
C HIS A 89 30.14 -18.36 -17.79
N GLY A 90 30.15 -17.40 -18.73
CA GLY A 90 29.60 -17.59 -20.09
C GLY A 90 28.44 -16.70 -20.58
N GLN A 91 28.70 -15.41 -20.89
CA GLN A 91 28.25 -14.59 -22.06
C GLN A 91 26.77 -14.59 -22.60
N PRO A 92 26.30 -13.53 -23.29
CA PRO A 92 26.03 -12.16 -22.81
C PRO A 92 24.61 -11.61 -23.16
N ALA A 93 24.12 -10.70 -22.31
CA ALA A 93 23.29 -9.50 -22.54
C ALA A 93 22.22 -9.46 -23.65
N SER A 94 20.93 -9.44 -23.25
CA SER A 94 20.01 -8.31 -23.50
C SER A 94 18.59 -8.58 -22.94
N SER A 95 18.33 -8.14 -21.72
CA SER A 95 16.98 -7.84 -21.25
C SER A 95 17.07 -6.85 -20.10
N GLU A 96 16.41 -5.71 -20.27
CA GLU A 96 16.18 -4.73 -19.22
C GLU A 96 15.30 -5.40 -18.16
N GLU A 97 15.91 -5.79 -17.02
CA GLU A 97 15.21 -6.42 -15.91
C GLU A 97 14.90 -5.37 -14.83
N ASP A 98 13.61 -5.20 -14.55
CA ASP A 98 13.06 -4.40 -13.45
C ASP A 98 13.68 -4.83 -12.10
N PRO A 99 14.23 -3.90 -11.29
CA PRO A 99 14.93 -4.23 -10.05
C PRO A 99 14.03 -4.60 -8.85
N GLU A 100 12.73 -4.82 -9.04
CA GLU A 100 11.77 -5.11 -7.95
C GLU A 100 11.38 -6.60 -7.83
N ALA A 101 11.91 -7.48 -8.69
CA ALA A 101 11.39 -8.84 -8.87
C ALA A 101 11.96 -9.94 -7.95
N GLU A 102 12.86 -9.67 -7.00
CA GLU A 102 13.47 -10.77 -6.22
C GLU A 102 13.75 -10.42 -4.75
N SER A 103 12.72 -9.96 -4.03
CA SER A 103 12.74 -9.96 -2.56
C SER A 103 11.64 -10.89 -2.05
N ASP A 104 11.99 -11.79 -1.13
CA ASP A 104 10.99 -12.61 -0.44
C ASP A 104 9.86 -11.74 0.15
N PRO A 105 8.58 -12.12 -0.05
CA PRO A 105 7.45 -11.30 0.36
C PRO A 105 7.37 -11.12 1.88
N ILE A 106 7.83 -12.11 2.64
CA ILE A 106 7.92 -12.05 4.10
C ILE A 106 8.95 -10.98 4.52
N SER A 107 10.14 -11.02 3.92
CA SER A 107 11.19 -10.01 4.18
C SER A 107 10.72 -8.60 3.79
N ALA A 108 9.97 -8.46 2.70
CA ALA A 108 9.33 -7.20 2.33
C ALA A 108 8.29 -6.72 3.36
N CYS A 109 7.53 -7.64 3.97
CA CYS A 109 6.59 -7.32 5.04
C CYS A 109 7.31 -6.85 6.31
N VAL A 110 8.35 -7.56 6.75
CA VAL A 110 9.14 -7.16 7.93
C VAL A 110 9.83 -5.82 7.70
N ARG A 111 10.42 -5.60 6.52
CA ARG A 111 11.00 -4.30 6.14
C ARG A 111 9.96 -3.18 6.17
N PHE A 112 8.74 -3.44 5.70
CA PHE A 112 7.66 -2.46 5.79
C PHE A 112 7.35 -2.11 7.24
N LEU A 113 7.21 -3.12 8.12
CA LEU A 113 6.88 -2.90 9.53
C LEU A 113 7.98 -2.14 10.27
N LEU A 114 9.25 -2.39 9.97
CA LEU A 114 10.38 -1.63 10.50
C LEU A 114 10.41 -0.21 9.94
N LYS A 115 10.32 -0.05 8.62
CA LYS A 115 10.38 1.26 7.93
C LYS A 115 9.33 2.25 8.43
N TYR A 116 8.13 1.76 8.74
CA TYR A 116 7.03 2.58 9.22
C TYR A 116 6.85 2.52 10.75
N GLU A 117 7.87 2.04 11.48
CA GLU A 117 7.91 2.06 12.94
C GLU A 117 6.73 1.32 13.60
N PHE A 118 6.21 0.26 12.98
CA PHE A 118 5.25 -0.65 13.62
C PHE A 118 5.94 -1.61 14.58
N ILE A 119 7.17 -2.00 14.25
CA ILE A 119 8.04 -2.84 15.07
C ILE A 119 9.43 -2.22 15.11
N ARG A 120 10.23 -2.58 16.11
CA ARG A 120 11.64 -2.19 16.26
C ARG A 120 12.49 -3.38 16.66
N LEU A 121 13.78 -3.29 16.36
CA LEU A 121 14.78 -4.21 16.85
C LEU A 121 15.30 -3.72 18.21
N GLN A 122 15.30 -4.60 19.21
CA GLN A 122 15.85 -4.35 20.53
C GLN A 122 16.88 -5.42 20.85
N GLN A 123 18.06 -5.03 21.33
CA GLN A 123 19.06 -5.99 21.78
C GLN A 123 18.77 -6.41 23.23
N HIS A 124 18.73 -7.71 23.46
CA HIS A 124 18.59 -8.26 24.80
C HIS A 124 19.90 -8.10 25.57
N SER A 125 19.86 -7.34 26.67
CA SER A 125 21.03 -6.91 27.44
C SER A 125 21.95 -8.04 27.92
N THR A 126 21.40 -9.24 28.13
CA THR A 126 22.11 -10.38 28.75
C THR A 126 22.56 -11.43 27.75
N THR A 127 21.85 -11.60 26.62
CA THR A 127 22.13 -12.65 25.62
C THR A 127 22.73 -12.08 24.33
N GLY A 128 22.64 -10.77 24.10
CA GLY A 128 23.07 -10.14 22.85
C GLY A 128 22.15 -10.42 21.65
N GLU A 129 21.07 -11.17 21.86
CA GLU A 129 20.12 -11.51 20.81
C GLU A 129 19.27 -10.29 20.42
N SER A 130 18.98 -10.17 19.13
CA SER A 130 18.12 -9.12 18.60
C SER A 130 16.66 -9.59 18.60
N LEU A 131 15.81 -8.85 19.31
CA LEU A 131 14.39 -9.11 19.46
C LEU A 131 13.58 -8.13 18.60
N LEU A 132 12.53 -8.64 17.96
CA LEU A 132 11.50 -7.85 17.29
C LEU A 132 10.42 -7.49 18.30
N VAL A 133 10.20 -6.20 18.53
CA VAL A 133 9.25 -5.70 19.52
C VAL A 133 8.30 -4.71 18.85
N ALA A 134 7.00 -4.85 19.10
CA ALA A 134 6.02 -3.89 18.60
C ALA A 134 6.17 -2.51 19.25
N THR A 135 5.97 -1.46 18.46
CA THR A 135 5.90 -0.09 18.98
C THR A 135 4.50 0.22 19.49
N GLN A 136 4.30 1.44 20.02
CA GLN A 136 2.95 1.91 20.37
C GLN A 136 2.01 1.96 19.16
N LEU A 137 2.53 2.29 17.97
CA LEU A 137 1.76 2.25 16.74
C LEU A 137 1.38 0.81 16.35
N GLY A 138 2.34 -0.12 16.44
CA GLY A 138 2.09 -1.54 16.21
C GLY A 138 1.05 -2.14 17.16
N GLY A 139 1.21 -1.87 18.47
CA GLY A 139 0.26 -2.30 19.50
C GLY A 139 -1.13 -1.68 19.32
N ALA A 140 -1.21 -0.39 18.95
CA ALA A 140 -2.47 0.27 18.66
C ALA A 140 -3.17 -0.34 17.44
N CYS A 141 -2.44 -0.69 16.38
CA CYS A 141 -3.03 -1.36 15.21
C CYS A 141 -3.54 -2.77 15.54
N LEU A 142 -2.81 -3.54 16.36
CA LEU A 142 -3.30 -4.80 16.89
C LEU A 142 -4.60 -4.60 17.69
N ALA A 143 -4.61 -3.67 18.64
CA ALA A 143 -5.76 -3.39 19.49
C ALA A 143 -6.99 -2.89 18.69
N ALA A 144 -6.76 -2.07 17.66
CA ALA A 144 -7.80 -1.56 16.78
C ALA A 144 -8.23 -2.56 15.69
N SER A 145 -7.63 -3.76 15.63
CA SER A 145 -7.85 -4.73 14.55
C SER A 145 -7.67 -4.12 13.15
N MET A 146 -6.71 -3.21 12.99
CA MET A 146 -6.44 -2.49 11.76
C MET A 146 -5.23 -3.07 11.03
N ALA A 147 -5.32 -3.15 9.70
CA ALA A 147 -4.16 -3.49 8.88
C ALA A 147 -3.08 -2.40 8.99
N PRO A 148 -1.78 -2.75 8.99
CA PRO A 148 -0.70 -1.77 9.16
C PRO A 148 -0.75 -0.60 8.17
N ARG A 149 -1.12 -0.87 6.91
CA ARG A 149 -1.24 0.19 5.90
C ARG A 149 -2.31 1.22 6.25
N ASP A 150 -3.49 0.76 6.66
CA ASP A 150 -4.61 1.63 6.99
C ASP A 150 -4.36 2.33 8.33
N GLY A 151 -3.72 1.64 9.28
CA GLY A 151 -3.27 2.22 10.54
C GLY A 151 -2.28 3.37 10.34
N PHE A 152 -1.33 3.24 9.40
CA PHE A 152 -0.41 4.32 9.04
C PHE A 152 -1.13 5.54 8.44
N LEU A 153 -2.09 5.30 7.54
CA LEU A 153 -2.89 6.38 6.94
C LEU A 153 -3.72 7.10 8.01
N LEU A 154 -4.43 6.35 8.86
CA LEU A 154 -5.22 6.93 9.95
C LEU A 154 -4.34 7.71 10.91
N PHE A 155 -3.21 7.14 11.34
CA PHE A 155 -2.25 7.83 12.19
C PHE A 155 -1.79 9.14 11.56
N SER A 156 -1.47 9.15 10.26
CA SER A 156 -1.07 10.35 9.54
C SER A 156 -2.16 11.43 9.51
N GLU A 157 -3.41 11.04 9.26
CA GLU A 157 -4.56 11.97 9.27
C GLU A 157 -4.85 12.50 10.68
N LEU A 158 -4.77 11.65 11.71
CA LEU A 158 -4.94 12.06 13.11
C LEU A 158 -3.82 13.03 13.56
N GLN A 159 -2.58 12.81 13.12
CA GLN A 159 -1.47 13.72 13.42
C GLN A 159 -1.69 15.10 12.78
N LYS A 160 -2.24 15.16 11.56
CA LYS A 160 -2.63 16.43 10.91
C LYS A 160 -3.79 17.08 11.65
N ALA A 161 -4.84 16.32 11.96
CA ALA A 161 -6.01 16.79 12.69
C ALA A 161 -5.66 17.34 14.07
N ARG A 162 -4.68 16.74 14.78
CA ARG A 162 -4.20 17.27 16.07
C ARG A 162 -3.62 18.69 15.96
N ASN A 163 -3.05 19.04 14.81
CA ASN A 163 -2.50 20.38 14.59
C ASN A 163 -3.59 21.40 14.23
N CYS A 164 -4.70 20.95 13.64
CA CYS A 164 -5.84 21.79 13.30
C CYS A 164 -7.11 20.93 13.20
N PHE A 165 -8.00 21.06 14.18
CA PHE A 165 -9.28 20.35 14.21
C PHE A 165 -10.44 21.36 14.15
N VAL A 166 -11.16 21.36 13.02
CA VAL A 166 -12.33 22.24 12.82
C VAL A 166 -13.53 21.72 13.60
N LEU A 167 -14.01 22.53 14.56
CA LEU A 167 -15.15 22.22 15.44
C LEU A 167 -16.45 22.93 15.06
N GLU A 168 -16.42 23.79 14.04
CA GLU A 168 -17.60 24.55 13.60
C GLU A 168 -18.72 23.64 13.06
N THR A 169 -18.34 22.51 12.46
CA THR A 169 -19.26 21.48 12.01
C THR A 169 -18.70 20.11 12.39
N GLU A 170 -19.57 19.10 12.44
CA GLU A 170 -19.16 17.71 12.70
C GLU A 170 -18.45 17.05 11.51
N LEU A 171 -18.37 17.73 10.35
CA LEU A 171 -17.87 17.14 9.10
C LEU A 171 -16.42 16.63 9.23
N HIS A 172 -15.56 17.37 9.94
CA HIS A 172 -14.17 16.94 10.12
C HIS A 172 -14.06 15.73 11.07
N ALA A 173 -14.90 15.67 12.11
CA ALA A 173 -15.00 14.50 12.98
C ALA A 173 -15.48 13.27 12.20
N ILE A 174 -16.54 13.45 11.41
CA ILE A 174 -17.09 12.40 10.53
C ILE A 174 -16.02 11.90 9.56
N TYR A 175 -15.23 12.78 8.94
CA TYR A 175 -14.13 12.40 8.07
C TYR A 175 -13.14 11.45 8.77
N LEU A 176 -12.69 11.78 9.98
CA LEU A 176 -11.69 10.98 10.71
C LEU A 176 -12.22 9.61 11.19
N VAL A 177 -13.52 9.51 11.50
CA VAL A 177 -14.12 8.24 11.95
C VAL A 177 -14.67 7.40 10.80
N THR A 178 -14.69 7.92 9.56
CA THR A 178 -15.16 7.18 8.39
C THR A 178 -14.13 6.10 8.02
N PRO A 179 -14.47 4.80 8.14
CA PRO A 179 -13.51 3.73 7.86
C PRO A 179 -13.07 3.72 6.39
N TYR A 180 -11.78 3.47 6.13
CA TYR A 180 -11.25 3.38 4.76
C TYR A 180 -11.90 2.27 3.91
N SER A 181 -12.45 1.24 4.54
CA SER A 181 -13.20 0.18 3.86
C SER A 181 -14.39 0.71 3.06
N VAL A 182 -15.04 1.80 3.52
CA VAL A 182 -16.14 2.45 2.81
C VAL A 182 -15.64 3.08 1.51
N ALA A 183 -14.46 3.73 1.54
CA ALA A 183 -13.86 4.34 0.35
C ALA A 183 -13.54 3.30 -0.73
N TYR A 184 -13.17 2.06 -0.35
CA TYR A 184 -12.89 0.98 -1.31
C TYR A 184 -14.15 0.40 -1.96
N GLN A 185 -15.33 0.59 -1.36
CA GLN A 185 -16.61 0.12 -1.90
C GLN A 185 -17.17 1.07 -2.96
N TRP A 186 -16.77 2.35 -2.94
CA TRP A 186 -17.24 3.36 -3.90
C TRP A 186 -16.45 3.32 -5.20
N GLN A 187 -16.68 2.28 -6.01
CA GLN A 187 -15.98 2.10 -7.28
C GLN A 187 -16.51 2.99 -8.42
N ASN A 188 -17.71 3.56 -8.28
CA ASN A 188 -18.38 4.36 -9.31
C ASN A 188 -18.91 5.68 -8.75
N ILE A 189 -18.01 6.56 -8.33
CA ILE A 189 -18.42 7.92 -7.92
C ILE A 189 -18.71 8.73 -9.17
N ASP A 190 -19.94 9.24 -9.29
CA ASP A 190 -20.27 10.28 -10.25
C ASP A 190 -19.64 11.60 -9.80
N PHE A 191 -18.54 11.96 -10.43
CA PHE A 191 -17.80 13.17 -10.12
C PHE A 191 -18.57 14.46 -10.45
N LEU A 192 -19.56 14.41 -11.35
CA LEU A 192 -20.40 15.57 -11.66
C LEU A 192 -21.36 15.82 -10.49
N ALA A 193 -22.11 14.79 -10.09
CA ALA A 193 -23.00 14.87 -8.94
C ALA A 193 -22.23 15.21 -7.64
N TYR A 194 -21.01 14.68 -7.47
CA TYR A 194 -20.16 15.04 -6.34
C TYR A 194 -19.76 16.51 -6.35
N LEU A 195 -19.36 17.05 -7.51
CA LEU A 195 -18.98 18.46 -7.65
C LEU A 195 -20.16 19.39 -7.36
N GLU A 196 -21.34 19.12 -7.94
CA GLU A 196 -22.57 19.87 -7.66
C GLU A 196 -22.91 19.85 -6.16
N ARG A 197 -22.78 18.69 -5.53
CA ARG A 197 -23.04 18.55 -4.10
C ARG A 197 -22.04 19.33 -3.25
N PHE A 198 -20.76 19.32 -3.64
CA PHE A 198 -19.68 20.03 -2.96
C PHE A 198 -19.84 21.56 -3.11
N GLU A 199 -20.19 22.05 -4.30
CA GLU A 199 -20.48 23.46 -4.56
C GLU A 199 -21.69 23.98 -3.76
N GLY A 200 -22.68 23.12 -3.53
CA GLY A 200 -23.84 23.42 -2.69
C GLY A 200 -23.60 23.35 -1.17
N LEU A 201 -22.40 22.99 -0.71
CA LEU A 201 -22.09 22.95 0.73
C LEU A 201 -21.96 24.36 1.33
N PRO A 202 -22.33 24.55 2.61
CA PRO A 202 -22.00 25.76 3.35
C PRO A 202 -20.50 26.02 3.38
N GLU A 203 -20.10 27.29 3.43
CA GLU A 203 -18.69 27.71 3.40
C GLU A 203 -17.86 27.05 4.52
N ALA A 204 -18.43 26.91 5.72
CA ALA A 204 -17.82 26.19 6.84
C ALA A 204 -17.40 24.75 6.48
N MET A 205 -18.23 24.04 5.72
CA MET A 205 -17.98 22.66 5.29
C MET A 205 -17.02 22.59 4.09
N LYS A 206 -17.05 23.59 3.19
CA LYS A 206 -16.07 23.70 2.10
C LYS A 206 -14.65 23.89 2.63
N ARG A 207 -14.48 24.74 3.64
CA ARG A 207 -13.20 24.92 4.34
C ARG A 207 -12.66 23.61 4.95
N VAL A 208 -13.54 22.77 5.51
CA VAL A 208 -13.15 21.43 5.99
C VAL A 208 -12.68 20.56 4.83
N GLY A 209 -13.39 20.59 3.70
CA GLY A 209 -12.99 19.87 2.50
C GLY A 209 -11.60 20.27 2.02
N GLU A 210 -11.33 21.57 1.91
CA GLU A 210 -10.02 22.10 1.53
C GLU A 210 -8.91 21.72 2.51
N LEU A 211 -9.18 21.78 3.82
CA LEU A 211 -8.25 21.38 4.88
C LEU A 211 -7.82 19.92 4.74
N VAL A 212 -8.76 19.03 4.43
CA VAL A 212 -8.54 17.60 4.21
C VAL A 212 -7.85 17.32 2.86
N GLY A 213 -7.77 18.34 1.99
CA GLY A 213 -7.06 18.28 0.71
C GLY A 213 -7.96 18.11 -0.52
N ILE A 214 -9.28 18.29 -0.37
CA ILE A 214 -10.20 18.36 -1.50
C ILE A 214 -9.91 19.66 -2.26
N ARG A 215 -9.49 19.55 -3.52
CA ARG A 215 -9.29 20.71 -4.40
C ARG A 215 -10.24 20.60 -5.58
N GLU A 216 -10.96 21.67 -5.89
CA GLU A 216 -11.87 21.72 -7.05
C GLU A 216 -11.17 21.33 -8.36
N ALA A 217 -9.92 21.76 -8.53
CA ALA A 217 -9.09 21.37 -9.68
C ALA A 217 -8.95 19.85 -9.83
N PHE A 218 -8.91 19.09 -8.73
CA PHE A 218 -8.90 17.63 -8.78
C PHE A 218 -10.26 17.04 -9.15
N LEU A 219 -11.35 17.60 -8.64
CA LEU A 219 -12.71 17.16 -8.98
C LEU A 219 -13.00 17.38 -10.46
N VAL A 220 -12.67 18.56 -11.00
CA VAL A 220 -12.82 18.87 -12.43
C VAL A 220 -11.94 17.98 -13.30
N LYS A 221 -10.72 17.64 -12.84
CA LYS A 221 -9.86 16.70 -13.56
C LYS A 221 -10.44 15.29 -13.55
N ALA A 222 -11.00 14.83 -12.43
CA ALA A 222 -11.63 13.53 -12.30
C ALA A 222 -12.89 13.41 -13.17
N LEU A 223 -13.70 14.48 -13.24
CA LEU A 223 -14.85 14.59 -14.14
C LEU A 223 -14.46 14.35 -15.60
N ARG A 224 -13.43 15.05 -16.09
CA ARG A 224 -12.92 14.88 -17.46
C ARG A 224 -12.39 13.48 -17.72
N ALA A 225 -11.70 12.89 -16.75
CA ALA A 225 -11.17 11.54 -16.86
C ALA A 225 -12.30 10.50 -16.92
N SER A 226 -13.36 10.66 -16.12
CA SER A 226 -14.53 9.78 -16.11
C SER A 226 -15.32 9.87 -17.43
N ALA A 227 -15.53 11.08 -17.97
CA ALA A 227 -16.15 11.27 -19.27
C ALA A 227 -15.36 10.60 -20.40
N LYS A 228 -14.03 10.77 -20.42
CA LYS A 228 -13.15 10.12 -21.39
C LYS A 228 -13.17 8.59 -21.27
N ALA A 229 -13.19 8.06 -20.05
CA ALA A 229 -13.29 6.62 -19.83
C ALA A 229 -14.64 6.09 -20.36
N ALA A 230 -15.75 6.80 -20.15
CA ALA A 230 -17.05 6.41 -20.70
C ALA A 230 -17.05 6.39 -22.24
N GLU A 231 -16.45 7.40 -22.88
CA GLU A 231 -16.29 7.45 -24.34
C GLU A 231 -15.43 6.29 -24.88
N ASP A 232 -14.31 5.97 -24.22
CA ASP A 232 -13.42 4.88 -24.62
C ASP A 232 -14.11 3.50 -24.47
N HIS A 233 -14.91 3.28 -23.42
CA HIS A 233 -15.69 2.05 -23.25
C HIS A 233 -16.79 1.92 -24.31
N GLN A 234 -17.44 3.03 -24.67
CA GLN A 234 -18.49 3.04 -25.69
C GLN A 234 -17.90 2.78 -27.09
N ALA A 235 -16.74 3.37 -27.40
CA ALA A 235 -15.99 3.14 -28.65
C ALA A 235 -15.47 1.70 -28.78
N MET A 236 -15.13 1.04 -27.68
CA MET A 236 -14.68 -0.36 -27.67
C MET A 236 -15.83 -1.37 -27.88
N GLN A 237 -17.05 -1.04 -27.44
CA GLN A 237 -18.23 -1.91 -27.64
C GLN A 237 -18.76 -1.88 -29.08
N VAL A 238 -18.71 -0.74 -29.78
CA VAL A 238 -19.11 -0.67 -31.20
C VAL A 238 -18.12 -1.35 -32.17
N GLY A 239 -16.87 -1.58 -31.75
CA GLY A 239 -15.84 -2.24 -32.58
C GLY A 239 -15.88 -3.77 -32.58
N CYS A 240 -16.63 -4.41 -31.67
CA CYS A 240 -16.74 -5.87 -31.59
C CYS A 240 -18.03 -6.42 -32.22
N SER A 241 -18.87 -5.57 -32.81
CA SER A 241 -20.17 -5.94 -33.40
C SER A 241 -20.21 -5.82 -34.94
N SER A 242 -19.07 -5.96 -35.62
CA SER A 242 -18.96 -5.94 -37.09
C SER A 242 -18.25 -7.18 -37.62
#